data_AF-A0A2W2BCJ4-F1
#
_entry.id   AF-A0A2W2BCJ4-F1
#
_cell.length_a   1.000
_cell.length_b   1.000
_cell.length_c   1.000
_cell.angle_alpha   90.00
_cell.angle_beta   90.00
_cell.angle_gamma   90.00
#
_symmetry.space_group_name_H-M   'P 1'
#
loop_
_entity.id
_entity.type
_entity.pdbx_description
1 polymer ?
#
loop_
_entity_poly.entity_id
_entity_poly.type
_entity_poly.pdbx_seq_one_letter_code
_entity_poly.pdbx_strand_id
1 'polypeptide(L)'
;MTTRTRVNPLVIWVPVSVAVLVAAFVAWIGWPAGPAQLPEGASTVDVYLISDELSKPAERGQTDGWFGGLGMPCGTDAWYVEANNTAMCAALDGPKGTIVVNTRDKQISLPDASQTALKVWATEADTDTEQHTTRVLLVQDSTAVAVVALASPATAAPVD
;
A
#
# COMPACT_ATOMS: atom_id res chain seq x y z
N MET A 1 -8.68 43.16 -52.33
CA MET A 1 -8.36 41.72 -52.46
C MET A 1 -8.40 41.10 -51.07
N THR A 2 -9.41 40.29 -50.77
CA THR A 2 -9.60 39.70 -49.44
C THR A 2 -9.08 38.27 -49.47
N THR A 3 -7.90 38.04 -48.92
CA THR A 3 -7.27 36.72 -48.87
C THR A 3 -8.00 35.84 -47.85
N ARG A 4 -8.87 34.94 -48.30
CA ARG A 4 -9.49 33.92 -47.43
C ARG A 4 -8.47 32.83 -47.15
N THR A 5 -7.87 32.85 -45.97
CA THR A 5 -7.02 31.78 -45.46
C THR A 5 -7.87 30.51 -45.31
N ARG A 6 -7.66 29.52 -46.19
CA ARG A 6 -8.27 28.19 -46.05
C ARG A 6 -7.47 27.43 -45.00
N VAL A 7 -7.94 27.44 -43.75
CA VAL A 7 -7.36 26.61 -42.70
C VAL A 7 -7.79 25.17 -42.97
N ASN A 8 -6.81 24.30 -43.25
CA ASN A 8 -7.04 22.88 -43.51
C ASN A 8 -7.65 22.24 -42.24
N PRO A 9 -8.84 21.62 -42.31
CA PRO A 9 -9.52 21.07 -41.14
C PRO A 9 -8.66 20.03 -40.41
N LEU A 10 -7.75 19.32 -41.11
CA LEU A 10 -6.81 18.37 -40.50
C LEU A 10 -5.88 19.01 -39.44
N VAL A 11 -5.56 20.30 -39.56
CA VAL A 11 -4.69 21.01 -38.61
C VAL A 11 -5.41 21.28 -37.28
N ILE A 12 -6.75 21.31 -37.30
CA ILE A 12 -7.59 21.55 -36.10
C ILE A 12 -7.90 20.23 -35.38
N TRP A 13 -8.02 19.12 -36.11
CA TRP A 13 -8.39 17.83 -35.51
C TRP A 13 -7.24 17.14 -34.77
N VAL A 14 -6.00 17.27 -35.24
CA VAL A 14 -4.82 16.68 -34.58
C VAL A 14 -4.64 17.15 -33.12
N PRO A 15 -4.68 18.46 -32.79
CA PRO A 15 -4.50 18.90 -31.41
C PRO A 15 -5.66 18.48 -30.50
N VAL A 16 -6.88 18.38 -31.03
CA VAL A 16 -8.05 17.91 -30.25
C VAL A 16 -7.91 16.43 -29.88
N SER A 17 -7.51 15.59 -30.84
CA SER A 17 -7.28 14.15 -30.56
C SER A 17 -6.15 13.93 -29.56
N VAL A 18 -5.07 14.71 -29.64
CA VAL A 18 -3.97 14.67 -28.67
C VAL A 18 -4.46 15.11 -27.30
N ALA A 19 -5.23 16.18 -27.20
CA ALA A 19 -5.78 16.66 -25.92
C ALA A 19 -6.72 15.64 -25.26
N VAL A 20 -7.57 14.94 -26.04
CA VAL A 20 -8.44 13.89 -25.53
C VAL A 20 -7.64 12.67 -25.06
N LEU A 21 -6.62 12.26 -25.79
CA LEU A 21 -5.74 11.16 -25.38
C LEU A 21 -4.95 11.51 -24.11
N VAL A 22 -4.43 12.74 -23.99
CA VAL A 22 -3.74 13.21 -22.79
C VAL A 22 -4.72 13.27 -21.61
N ALA A 23 -5.92 13.80 -21.79
CA ALA A 23 -6.92 13.86 -20.72
C ALA A 23 -7.38 12.45 -20.29
N ALA A 24 -7.56 11.52 -21.22
CA ALA A 24 -7.87 10.13 -20.90
C ALA A 24 -6.70 9.43 -20.21
N PHE A 25 -5.46 9.69 -20.62
CA PHE A 25 -4.25 9.16 -19.99
C PHE A 25 -4.05 9.73 -18.58
N VAL A 26 -4.30 11.03 -18.38
CA VAL A 26 -4.28 11.68 -17.06
C VAL A 26 -5.43 11.20 -16.18
N ALA A 27 -6.62 10.95 -16.73
CA ALA A 27 -7.74 10.37 -15.99
C ALA A 27 -7.51 8.89 -15.62
N TRP A 28 -6.74 8.16 -16.44
CA TRP A 28 -6.37 6.77 -16.18
C TRP A 28 -5.21 6.64 -15.17
N ILE A 29 -4.24 7.57 -15.21
CA ILE A 29 -3.09 7.62 -14.29
C ILE A 29 -3.44 8.31 -12.97
N GLY A 30 -4.41 9.24 -13.00
CA GLY A 30 -4.87 10.01 -11.85
C GLY A 30 -5.94 9.29 -11.02
N TRP A 31 -6.22 8.01 -11.27
CA TRP A 31 -6.91 7.22 -10.26
C TRP A 31 -5.92 6.97 -9.13
N PRO A 32 -6.12 7.59 -7.95
CA PRO A 32 -5.35 7.18 -6.78
C PRO A 32 -5.56 5.67 -6.66
N ALA A 33 -4.48 4.92 -6.53
CA ALA A 33 -4.57 3.56 -6.04
C ALA A 33 -5.29 3.69 -4.69
N GLY A 34 -6.60 3.45 -4.68
CA GLY A 34 -7.37 3.48 -3.45
C GLY A 34 -6.74 2.47 -2.50
N PRO A 35 -6.81 2.69 -1.18
CA PRO A 35 -6.29 1.75 -0.21
C PRO A 35 -6.80 0.36 -0.57
N ALA A 36 -5.90 -0.63 -0.61
CA ALA A 36 -6.23 -1.99 -1.00
C ALA A 36 -7.33 -2.52 -0.08
N GLN A 37 -8.57 -2.46 -0.57
CA GLN A 37 -9.74 -2.82 0.22
C GLN A 37 -9.92 -4.33 0.14
N LEU A 38 -9.77 -4.99 1.29
CA LEU A 38 -10.21 -6.38 1.41
C LEU A 38 -11.70 -6.47 1.08
N PRO A 39 -12.15 -7.53 0.39
CA PRO A 39 -13.56 -7.78 0.23
C PRO A 39 -14.23 -7.95 1.62
N GLU A 40 -15.50 -7.58 1.71
CA GLU A 40 -16.27 -7.81 2.93
C GLU A 40 -16.34 -9.30 3.27
N GLY A 41 -16.19 -9.62 4.56
CA GLY A 41 -16.16 -10.99 5.06
C GLY A 41 -14.74 -11.53 5.27
N ALA A 42 -14.64 -12.87 5.25
CA ALA A 42 -13.40 -13.57 5.54
C ALA A 42 -12.46 -13.56 4.33
N SER A 43 -11.24 -13.05 4.53
CA SER A 43 -10.17 -13.03 3.53
C SER A 43 -8.91 -13.66 4.11
N THR A 44 -8.14 -14.34 3.25
CA THR A 44 -6.81 -14.83 3.60
C THR A 44 -5.77 -13.78 3.20
N VAL A 45 -4.86 -13.46 4.10
CA VAL A 45 -3.78 -12.49 3.89
C VAL A 45 -2.45 -13.09 4.33
N ASP A 46 -1.39 -12.72 3.62
CA ASP A 46 -0.02 -13.04 3.98
C ASP A 46 0.46 -12.12 5.10
N VAL A 47 1.29 -12.68 5.98
CA VAL A 47 1.80 -12.01 7.17
C VAL A 47 3.30 -11.80 7.06
N TYR A 48 3.71 -10.54 7.23
CA TYR A 48 5.10 -10.13 7.28
C TYR A 48 5.37 -9.43 8.62
N LEU A 49 6.45 -9.81 9.30
CA LEU A 49 6.86 -9.09 10.52
C LEU A 49 7.59 -7.81 10.12
N ILE A 50 7.31 -6.73 10.85
CA ILE A 50 7.99 -5.44 10.66
C ILE A 50 9.15 -5.40 11.65
N SER A 51 10.38 -5.27 11.15
CA SER A 51 11.55 -5.01 11.97
C SER A 51 11.58 -3.53 12.35
N ASP A 52 11.23 -3.21 13.60
CA ASP A 52 11.19 -1.83 14.09
C ASP A 52 12.57 -1.16 14.09
N GLU A 53 13.66 -1.93 14.18
CA GLU A 53 15.05 -1.43 14.13
C GLU A 53 15.44 -0.88 12.75
N LEU A 54 15.11 -1.67 11.73
CA LEU A 54 15.47 -1.38 10.36
C LEU A 54 14.44 -0.45 9.70
N SER A 55 13.25 -0.36 10.28
CA SER A 55 12.20 0.51 9.81
C SER A 55 12.48 1.97 10.17
N LYS A 56 12.25 2.87 9.22
CA LYS A 56 12.48 4.31 9.40
C LYS A 56 11.18 5.10 9.26
N PRO A 57 10.98 6.17 10.04
CA PRO A 57 9.86 7.06 9.81
C PRO A 57 9.97 7.69 8.41
N ALA A 58 8.84 7.80 7.72
CA ALA A 58 8.75 8.40 6.40
C ALA A 58 7.79 9.59 6.41
N GLU A 59 7.91 10.48 5.43
CA GLU A 59 6.90 11.53 5.23
C GLU A 59 5.60 10.91 4.70
N ARG A 60 4.47 11.45 5.16
CA ARG A 60 3.13 10.99 4.76
C ARG A 60 2.76 11.51 3.37
N GLY A 61 1.85 10.80 2.70
CA GLY A 61 1.38 11.15 1.37
C GLY A 61 2.42 10.92 0.26
N GLN A 62 3.44 10.11 0.53
CA GLN A 62 4.34 9.64 -0.52
C GLN A 62 3.76 8.35 -1.11
N THR A 63 3.76 8.25 -2.44
CA THR A 63 3.32 7.03 -3.15
C THR A 63 4.53 6.27 -3.65
N ASP A 64 4.51 4.94 -3.63
CA ASP A 64 5.50 4.10 -4.32
C ASP A 64 5.42 4.38 -5.83
N GLY A 65 6.21 5.36 -6.27
CA GLY A 65 6.18 5.86 -7.63
C GLY A 65 6.97 4.93 -8.55
N TRP A 66 6.30 3.99 -9.22
CA TRP A 66 6.96 3.21 -10.28
C TRP A 66 7.33 4.11 -11.49
N PHE A 67 6.54 5.13 -11.83
CA PHE A 67 6.85 6.00 -12.98
C PHE A 67 6.55 7.47 -12.69
N GLY A 68 7.60 8.29 -12.53
CA GLY A 68 7.49 9.73 -12.81
C GLY A 68 8.25 10.72 -11.92
N GLY A 69 9.02 10.32 -10.92
CA GLY A 69 9.77 11.27 -10.10
C GLY A 69 10.69 10.64 -9.06
N LEU A 70 11.83 10.09 -9.49
CA LEU A 70 13.13 9.99 -8.81
C LEU A 70 13.18 9.97 -7.25
N GLY A 71 12.32 9.19 -6.61
CA GLY A 71 12.41 8.95 -5.17
C GLY A 71 11.52 7.78 -4.80
N MET A 72 12.09 6.59 -4.65
CA MET A 72 11.48 5.63 -3.73
C MET A 72 11.59 6.28 -2.34
N PRO A 73 10.49 6.56 -1.63
CA PRO A 73 10.54 7.12 -0.27
C PRO A 73 11.41 6.26 0.66
N CYS A 74 11.47 4.97 0.35
CA CYS A 74 12.16 3.93 1.08
C CYS A 74 13.31 3.35 0.27
N GLY A 75 14.29 2.76 0.96
CA GLY A 75 15.36 1.99 0.30
C GLY A 75 14.76 0.86 -0.55
N THR A 76 15.56 0.28 -1.45
CA THR A 76 15.14 -0.81 -2.35
C THR A 76 14.68 -2.08 -1.61
N ASP A 77 14.97 -2.16 -0.33
CA ASP A 77 14.70 -3.25 0.60
C ASP A 77 13.60 -2.93 1.64
N ALA A 78 12.98 -1.75 1.56
CA ALA A 78 11.96 -1.30 2.50
C ALA A 78 10.66 -0.92 1.79
N TRP A 79 9.53 -1.29 2.42
CA TRP A 79 8.19 -1.01 1.92
C TRP A 79 7.65 0.29 2.52
N TYR A 80 7.08 1.16 1.70
CA TYR A 80 6.34 2.29 2.23
C TYR A 80 5.00 1.81 2.79
N VAL A 81 4.71 2.16 4.04
CA VAL A 81 3.46 1.82 4.71
C VAL A 81 2.95 3.05 5.45
N GLU A 82 1.77 3.54 5.06
CA GLU A 82 1.04 4.58 5.79
C GLU A 82 -0.18 3.96 6.48
N ALA A 83 -0.24 4.03 7.82
CA ALA A 83 -1.38 3.56 8.61
C ALA A 83 -1.53 4.41 9.88
N ASN A 84 -2.76 4.61 10.35
CA ASN A 84 -3.05 5.39 11.57
C ASN A 84 -2.38 6.78 11.60
N ASN A 85 -2.37 7.50 10.47
CA ASN A 85 -1.73 8.82 10.37
C ASN A 85 -0.22 8.80 10.66
N THR A 86 0.42 7.65 10.44
CA THR A 86 1.87 7.47 10.51
C THR A 86 2.35 6.80 9.22
N ALA A 87 3.48 7.27 8.66
CA ALA A 87 4.13 6.64 7.53
C ALA A 87 5.51 6.13 7.94
N MET A 88 5.88 4.97 7.43
CA MET A 88 7.18 4.36 7.68
C MET A 88 7.66 3.58 6.46
N CYS A 89 8.97 3.50 6.34
CA CYS A 89 9.66 2.53 5.51
C CYS A 89 9.85 1.26 6.32
N ALA A 90 8.94 0.30 6.15
CA ALA A 90 8.93 -0.97 6.85
C ALA A 90 9.96 -1.93 6.25
N ALA A 91 10.93 -2.35 7.05
CA ALA A 91 11.78 -3.48 6.73
C ALA A 91 11.04 -4.77 7.10
N LEU A 92 10.81 -5.62 6.11
CA LEU A 92 10.01 -6.83 6.28
C LEU A 92 10.90 -8.06 6.48
N ASP A 93 10.63 -8.82 7.54
CA ASP A 93 11.28 -10.11 7.79
C ASP A 93 10.45 -11.26 7.21
N GLY A 94 10.47 -11.38 5.88
CA GLY A 94 9.90 -12.48 5.11
C GLY A 94 8.41 -12.79 5.35
N PRO A 95 7.79 -13.64 4.52
CA PRO A 95 6.46 -14.14 4.83
C PRO A 95 6.55 -15.20 5.95
N LYS A 96 5.80 -15.01 7.05
CA LYS A 96 5.70 -16.01 8.13
C LYS A 96 4.61 -17.05 7.87
N GLY A 97 3.59 -16.67 7.10
CA GLY A 97 2.46 -17.53 6.76
C GLY A 97 1.23 -16.73 6.40
N THR A 98 0.09 -17.40 6.36
CA THR A 98 -1.20 -16.78 6.07
C THR A 98 -2.11 -16.81 7.29
N ILE A 99 -2.95 -15.79 7.42
CA ILE A 99 -4.02 -15.75 8.41
C ILE A 99 -5.34 -15.39 7.74
N VAL A 100 -6.44 -15.76 8.40
CA VAL A 100 -7.77 -15.26 8.04
C VAL A 100 -8.04 -13.97 8.80
N VAL A 101 -8.57 -12.97 8.09
CA VAL A 101 -9.08 -11.73 8.64
C VAL A 101 -10.52 -11.53 8.21
N ASN A 102 -11.32 -10.84 9.04
CA ASN A 102 -12.70 -10.51 8.73
C ASN A 102 -12.85 -9.00 8.57
N THR A 103 -13.29 -8.58 7.40
CA THR A 103 -13.56 -7.17 7.11
C THR A 103 -15.05 -6.88 7.22
N ARG A 104 -15.40 -5.87 8.02
CA ARG A 104 -16.77 -5.38 8.17
C ARG A 104 -16.76 -3.88 8.39
N ASP A 105 -17.59 -3.12 7.67
CA ASP A 105 -17.74 -1.67 7.88
C ASP A 105 -16.39 -0.91 7.82
N LYS A 106 -15.48 -1.34 6.94
CA LYS A 106 -14.08 -0.85 6.82
C LYS A 106 -13.17 -1.13 8.02
N GLN A 107 -13.61 -1.96 8.95
CA GLN A 107 -12.80 -2.45 10.06
C GLN A 107 -12.31 -3.86 9.75
N ILE A 108 -11.02 -4.10 10.01
CA ILE A 108 -10.39 -5.40 9.82
C ILE A 108 -10.22 -6.03 11.22
N SER A 109 -10.91 -7.14 11.44
CA SER A 109 -10.91 -7.88 12.71
C SER A 109 -10.19 -9.21 12.55
N LEU A 110 -9.39 -9.57 13.55
CA LEU A 110 -8.62 -10.81 13.54
C LEU A 110 -9.27 -11.83 14.49
N PRO A 111 -9.65 -13.03 14.00
CA PRO A 111 -10.08 -14.13 14.85
C PRO A 111 -8.99 -14.55 15.85
N ASP A 112 -9.39 -15.18 16.97
CA ASP A 112 -8.47 -15.61 18.03
C ASP A 112 -7.36 -16.55 17.52
N ALA A 113 -7.68 -17.42 16.56
CA ALA A 113 -6.70 -18.29 15.92
C ALA A 113 -5.60 -17.50 15.21
N SER A 114 -5.98 -16.44 14.47
CA SER A 114 -5.04 -15.56 13.78
C SER A 114 -4.20 -14.76 14.79
N GLN A 115 -4.82 -14.24 15.85
CA GLN A 115 -4.09 -13.55 16.91
C GLN A 115 -3.07 -14.46 17.63
N THR A 116 -3.42 -15.73 17.81
CA THR A 116 -2.53 -16.72 18.43
C THR A 116 -1.34 -17.02 17.52
N ALA A 117 -1.56 -17.22 16.21
CA ALA A 117 -0.49 -17.41 15.24
C ALA A 117 0.47 -16.21 15.20
N LEU A 118 -0.05 -14.99 15.18
CA LEU A 118 0.76 -13.77 15.20
C LEU A 118 1.67 -13.70 16.44
N LYS A 119 1.16 -14.05 17.62
CA LYS A 119 1.97 -14.07 18.86
C LYS A 119 3.06 -15.13 18.82
N VAL A 120 2.76 -16.31 18.27
CA VAL A 120 3.75 -17.39 18.12
C VAL A 120 4.88 -16.92 17.21
N TRP A 121 4.56 -16.40 16.02
CA TRP A 121 5.58 -15.92 15.07
C TRP A 121 6.40 -14.75 15.60
N ALA A 122 5.77 -13.81 16.31
CA ALA A 122 6.49 -12.73 16.98
C ALA A 122 7.46 -13.28 18.04
N THR A 123 7.02 -14.22 18.87
CA THR A 123 7.88 -14.84 19.89
C THR A 123 9.04 -15.60 19.25
N GLU A 124 8.80 -16.33 18.16
CA GLU A 124 9.84 -17.06 17.43
C GLU A 124 10.90 -16.11 16.84
N ALA A 125 10.48 -14.99 16.26
CA ALA A 125 11.40 -13.97 15.72
C ALA A 125 12.21 -13.26 16.82
N ASP A 126 11.59 -13.02 17.97
CA ASP A 126 12.23 -12.39 19.14
C ASP A 126 13.25 -13.32 19.82
N THR A 127 13.21 -14.64 19.60
CA THR A 127 14.15 -15.57 20.25
C THR A 127 15.61 -15.34 19.83
N ASP A 128 15.82 -14.85 18.61
CA ASP A 128 17.14 -14.64 18.01
C ASP A 128 17.58 -13.16 18.00
N THR A 129 16.77 -12.25 18.57
CA THR A 129 17.04 -10.81 18.57
C THR A 129 16.78 -10.20 19.95
N GLU A 130 17.61 -9.25 20.39
CA GLU A 130 17.35 -8.52 21.65
C GLU A 130 16.11 -7.59 21.57
N GLN A 131 15.49 -7.51 20.40
CA GLN A 131 14.40 -6.58 20.11
C GLN A 131 13.11 -7.31 19.80
N HIS A 132 12.03 -6.76 20.35
CA HIS A 132 10.72 -7.35 20.23
C HIS A 132 9.98 -6.82 19.01
N THR A 133 9.46 -7.74 18.20
CA THR A 133 8.55 -7.44 17.11
C THR A 133 7.29 -6.79 17.69
N THR A 134 7.00 -5.53 17.35
CA THR A 134 5.80 -4.85 17.87
C THR A 134 4.66 -4.76 16.85
N ARG A 135 4.96 -4.92 15.56
CA ARG A 135 4.03 -4.69 14.46
C ARG A 135 4.16 -5.73 13.35
N VAL A 136 3.06 -5.93 12.64
CA VAL A 136 2.93 -6.89 11.54
C VAL A 136 2.24 -6.23 10.37
N LEU A 137 2.72 -6.49 9.15
CA LEU A 137 2.10 -6.08 7.91
C LEU A 137 1.28 -7.23 7.31
N LEU A 138 0.05 -6.92 6.93
CA LEU A 138 -0.85 -7.82 6.21
C LEU A 138 -0.83 -7.45 4.73
N VAL A 139 -0.56 -8.44 3.89
CA VAL A 139 -0.41 -8.29 2.44
C VAL A 139 -1.40 -9.21 1.75
N GLN A 140 -2.06 -8.72 0.70
CA GLN A 140 -2.90 -9.52 -0.20
C GLN A 140 -2.48 -9.21 -1.63
N ASP A 141 -2.23 -10.24 -2.44
CA ASP A 141 -1.86 -10.11 -3.85
C ASP A 141 -0.70 -9.11 -4.08
N SER A 142 0.34 -9.21 -3.25
CA SER A 142 1.51 -8.31 -3.27
C SER A 142 1.22 -6.84 -2.95
N THR A 143 0.08 -6.55 -2.33
CA THR A 143 -0.30 -5.19 -1.93
C THR A 143 -0.46 -5.11 -0.41
N ALA A 144 0.13 -4.10 0.22
CA ALA A 144 -0.05 -3.84 1.65
C ALA A 144 -1.50 -3.43 1.92
N VAL A 145 -2.15 -4.12 2.86
CA VAL A 145 -3.58 -3.92 3.15
C VAL A 145 -3.78 -3.31 4.54
N ALA A 146 -3.05 -3.82 5.53
CA ALA A 146 -3.25 -3.39 6.91
C ALA A 146 -2.02 -3.64 7.79
N VAL A 147 -1.89 -2.85 8.86
CA VAL A 147 -0.89 -3.02 9.91
C VAL A 147 -1.57 -3.44 11.21
N VAL A 148 -1.03 -4.47 11.85
CA VAL A 148 -1.51 -4.97 13.15
C VAL A 148 -0.46 -4.66 14.21
N ALA A 149 -0.89 -4.01 15.29
CA ALA A 149 -0.07 -3.85 16.49
C ALA A 149 -0.20 -5.12 17.35
N LEU A 150 0.93 -5.76 17.69
CA LEU A 150 0.93 -7.00 18.48
C LEU A 150 0.48 -6.80 19.93
N ALA A 151 0.57 -5.57 20.44
CA ALA A 151 0.00 -5.19 21.74
C ALA A 151 -1.54 -5.22 21.75
N SER A 152 -2.20 -5.15 20.60
CA SER A 152 -3.66 -5.20 20.46
C SER A 152 -4.07 -5.84 19.13
N PRO A 153 -3.82 -7.16 18.96
CA PRO A 153 -3.88 -7.81 17.65
C PRO A 153 -5.30 -8.08 17.15
N ALA A 154 -6.34 -7.73 17.93
CA ALA A 154 -7.74 -7.97 17.57
C ALA A 154 -8.21 -7.11 16.38
N THR A 155 -7.56 -5.98 16.13
CA THR A 155 -7.94 -5.03 15.08
C THR A 155 -6.72 -4.64 14.26
N ALA A 156 -6.86 -4.62 12.94
CA ALA A 156 -5.84 -4.07 12.04
C ALA A 156 -6.21 -2.65 11.62
N ALA A 157 -5.20 -1.80 11.50
CA ALA A 157 -5.32 -0.49 10.88
C ALA A 157 -5.14 -0.62 9.37
N PRO A 158 -6.09 -0.16 8.55
CA PRO A 158 -5.92 -0.19 7.10
C PRO A 158 -4.73 0.68 6.68
N VAL A 159 -4.07 0.27 5.59
CA VAL A 159 -3.03 1.06 4.93
C VAL A 159 -3.70 2.02 3.95
N ASP A 160 -3.28 3.28 3.97
CA ASP A 160 -3.78 4.37 3.12
C ASP A 160 -2.99 4.50 1.81
#